data_AF-A0A0T0MFZ0-F1
#
_entry.id   AF-A0A0T0MFZ0-F1
#
_cell.length_a   1.000
_cell.length_b   1.000
_cell.length_c   1.000
_cell.angle_alpha   90.00
_cell.angle_beta   90.00
_cell.angle_gamma   90.00
#
_symmetry.space_group_name_H-M   'P 1'
#
loop_
_entity.id
_entity.type
_entity.pdbx_description
1 polymer ?
#
loop_
_entity_poly.entity_id
_entity_poly.type
_entity_poly.pdbx_seq_one_letter_code
_entity_poly.pdbx_strand_id
1 'polypeptide(L)'
;MTVDLETGTRGRTRKAILDAAVRVLAADPGASLGQISDAADVGRTTLHRYFPDRAELVAAVMQEAGRRLGDAASRARLDEGPGLDALLRACQALLQLGDLLTLMFTGVVSIETCGAEHGFAQALDDACTRGLADGTLDPRLTPSWLQGVLWSSLYLGWSELRDGTTPPHEVVSQLLLTVRKALAAPAA
;
A
#
# COMPACT_ATOMS: atom_id res chain seq x y z
N MET A 1 13.46 36.55 -6.46
CA MET A 1 13.59 35.40 -5.55
C MET A 1 12.25 35.19 -4.83
N THR A 2 11.22 34.74 -5.56
CA THR A 2 9.84 34.56 -5.06
C THR A 2 9.22 33.23 -5.52
N VAL A 3 9.80 32.58 -6.53
CA VAL A 3 9.29 31.35 -7.16
C VAL A 3 9.46 30.11 -6.26
N ASP A 4 10.39 30.13 -5.30
CA ASP A 4 10.71 28.94 -4.48
C ASP A 4 9.76 28.76 -3.27
N LEU A 5 9.28 29.86 -2.68
CA LEU A 5 8.37 29.84 -1.54
C LEU A 5 6.92 29.50 -1.94
N GLU A 6 6.46 29.99 -3.10
CA GLU A 6 5.14 29.66 -3.65
C GLU A 6 5.08 28.19 -4.11
N THR A 7 6.14 27.68 -4.73
CA THR A 7 6.23 26.27 -5.13
C THR A 7 6.28 25.35 -3.90
N GLY A 8 7.03 25.72 -2.88
CA GLY A 8 7.08 25.00 -1.61
C GLY A 8 5.75 25.03 -0.83
N THR A 9 5.08 26.18 -0.79
CA THR A 9 3.77 26.29 -0.11
C THR A 9 2.68 25.57 -0.89
N ARG A 10 2.66 25.69 -2.22
CA ARG A 10 1.73 24.97 -3.10
C ARG A 10 1.90 23.46 -2.98
N GLY A 11 3.14 22.97 -2.94
CA GLY A 11 3.45 21.57 -2.71
C GLY A 11 2.98 21.07 -1.34
N ARG A 12 3.21 21.84 -0.27
CA ARG A 12 2.74 21.51 1.09
C ARG A 12 1.21 21.42 1.16
N THR A 13 0.49 22.38 0.60
CA THR A 13 -0.98 22.35 0.58
C THR A 13 -1.51 21.17 -0.23
N ARG A 14 -0.94 20.90 -1.42
CA ARG A 14 -1.32 19.74 -2.23
C ARG A 14 -1.14 18.44 -1.44
N LYS A 15 0.00 18.29 -0.76
CA LYS A 15 0.29 17.13 0.08
C LYS A 15 -0.71 17.01 1.25
N ALA A 16 -1.00 18.11 1.95
CA ALA A 16 -1.98 18.11 3.03
C ALA A 16 -3.37 17.67 2.55
N ILE A 17 -3.80 18.11 1.37
CA ILE A 17 -5.07 17.67 0.77
C ILE A 17 -5.03 16.17 0.45
N LEU A 18 -3.94 15.65 -0.12
CA LEU A 18 -3.81 14.22 -0.41
C LEU A 18 -3.79 13.37 0.87
N ASP A 19 -3.04 13.78 1.89
CA ASP A 19 -2.98 13.09 3.18
C ASP A 19 -4.35 13.10 3.88
N ALA A 20 -5.12 14.18 3.76
CA ALA A 20 -6.50 14.23 4.23
C ALA A 20 -7.44 13.34 3.40
N ALA A 21 -7.31 13.37 2.08
CA ALA A 21 -8.12 12.53 1.19
C ALA A 21 -7.92 11.05 1.48
N VAL A 22 -6.68 10.61 1.70
CA VAL A 22 -6.37 9.21 2.07
C VAL A 22 -7.11 8.80 3.34
N ARG A 23 -6.98 9.60 4.41
CA ARG A 23 -7.64 9.31 5.69
C ARG A 23 -9.17 9.30 5.58
N VAL A 24 -9.72 10.32 4.94
CA VAL A 24 -11.18 10.51 4.82
C VAL A 24 -11.81 9.43 3.96
N LEU A 25 -11.22 9.11 2.81
CA LEU A 25 -11.73 8.08 1.91
C LEU A 25 -11.59 6.66 2.47
N ALA A 26 -10.60 6.43 3.35
CA ALA A 26 -10.43 5.15 4.05
C ALA A 26 -11.51 4.92 5.11
N ALA A 27 -12.01 6.00 5.72
CA ALA A 27 -13.14 5.96 6.63
C ALA A 27 -14.49 5.89 5.90
N ASP A 28 -14.64 6.68 4.84
CA ASP A 28 -15.86 6.78 4.04
C ASP A 28 -15.54 6.95 2.54
N PRO A 29 -15.63 5.87 1.73
CA PRO A 29 -15.44 5.94 0.28
C PRO A 29 -16.40 6.89 -0.45
N GLY A 30 -17.51 7.28 0.17
CA GLY A 30 -18.50 8.22 -0.36
C GLY A 30 -18.27 9.69 0.03
N ALA A 31 -17.25 9.99 0.85
CA ALA A 31 -17.03 11.31 1.41
C ALA A 31 -16.86 12.40 0.33
N SER A 32 -17.51 13.54 0.51
CA SER A 32 -17.48 14.69 -0.40
C SER A 32 -16.15 15.45 -0.39
N LEU A 33 -15.89 16.23 -1.46
CA LEU A 33 -14.74 17.15 -1.51
C LEU A 33 -14.77 18.19 -0.38
N GLY A 34 -15.95 18.56 0.12
CA GLY A 34 -16.09 19.45 1.28
C GLY A 34 -15.58 18.81 2.57
N GLN A 35 -15.94 17.56 2.84
CA GLN A 35 -15.41 16.82 4.00
C GLN A 35 -13.88 16.68 3.94
N ILE A 36 -13.34 16.49 2.74
CA ILE A 36 -11.89 16.42 2.52
C ILE A 36 -11.23 17.78 2.73
N SER A 37 -11.83 18.88 2.26
CA SER A 37 -11.29 20.23 2.48
C SER A 37 -11.24 20.57 3.97
N ASP A 38 -12.30 20.22 4.71
CA ASP A 38 -12.40 20.45 6.14
C ASP A 38 -11.33 19.63 6.90
N ALA A 39 -11.14 18.35 6.53
CA ALA A 39 -10.12 17.49 7.13
C ALA A 39 -8.67 17.88 6.77
N ALA A 40 -8.48 18.62 5.67
CA ALA A 40 -7.20 19.17 5.23
C ALA A 40 -6.90 20.57 5.82
N ASP A 41 -7.85 21.15 6.57
CA ASP A 41 -7.78 22.53 7.08
C ASP A 41 -7.57 23.56 5.94
N VAL A 42 -8.30 23.39 4.84
CA VAL A 42 -8.28 24.32 3.69
C VAL A 42 -9.69 24.71 3.27
N GLY A 43 -9.85 25.93 2.75
CA GLY A 43 -11.13 26.34 2.17
C GLY A 43 -11.47 25.57 0.88
N ARG A 44 -12.76 25.36 0.61
CA ARG A 44 -13.26 24.65 -0.60
C ARG A 44 -12.70 25.22 -1.92
N THR A 45 -12.66 26.53 -2.07
CA THR A 45 -12.06 27.19 -3.25
C THR A 45 -10.57 26.86 -3.39
N THR A 46 -9.86 26.69 -2.27
CA THR A 46 -8.46 26.28 -2.28
C THR A 46 -8.33 24.85 -2.76
N LEU A 47 -9.14 23.91 -2.22
CA LEU A 47 -9.14 22.53 -2.69
C LEU A 47 -9.44 22.44 -4.19
N HIS A 48 -10.51 23.11 -4.66
CA HIS A 48 -10.90 23.11 -6.07
C HIS A 48 -9.80 23.63 -7.01
N ARG A 49 -8.94 24.55 -6.56
CA ARG A 49 -7.79 25.02 -7.34
C ARG A 49 -6.71 23.94 -7.54
N TYR A 50 -6.62 22.97 -6.63
CA TYR A 50 -5.69 21.83 -6.77
C TYR A 50 -6.35 20.63 -7.44
N PHE A 51 -7.61 20.38 -7.13
CA PHE A 51 -8.40 19.23 -7.59
C PHE A 51 -9.80 19.73 -7.95
N PRO A 52 -10.03 20.07 -9.23
CA PRO A 52 -11.30 20.62 -9.73
C PRO A 52 -12.49 19.72 -9.42
N ASP A 53 -12.29 18.40 -9.47
CA ASP A 53 -13.32 17.41 -9.18
C ASP A 53 -12.78 16.20 -8.40
N ARG A 54 -13.70 15.27 -8.08
CA ARG A 54 -13.39 14.05 -7.35
C ARG A 54 -12.49 13.11 -8.14
N ALA A 55 -12.69 13.01 -9.45
CA ALA A 55 -11.93 12.09 -10.28
C ALA A 55 -10.45 12.49 -10.32
N GLU A 56 -10.15 13.78 -10.45
CA GLU A 56 -8.78 14.30 -10.39
C GLU A 56 -8.14 14.09 -9.00
N LEU A 57 -8.90 14.28 -7.92
CA LEU A 57 -8.41 13.99 -6.57
C LEU A 57 -8.08 12.50 -6.40
N VAL A 58 -8.99 11.61 -6.80
CA VAL A 58 -8.80 10.16 -6.67
C VAL A 58 -7.64 9.68 -7.55
N ALA A 59 -7.50 10.18 -8.77
CA ALA A 59 -6.36 9.89 -9.63
C ALA A 59 -5.04 10.31 -8.95
N ALA A 60 -5.00 11.48 -8.32
CA ALA A 60 -3.81 11.91 -7.58
C ALA A 60 -3.55 11.08 -6.32
N VAL A 61 -4.59 10.58 -5.65
CA VAL A 61 -4.46 9.60 -4.55
C VAL A 61 -3.91 8.27 -5.06
N MET A 62 -4.33 7.79 -6.23
CA MET A 62 -3.77 6.59 -6.86
C MET A 62 -2.27 6.74 -7.13
N GLN A 63 -1.84 7.88 -7.69
CA GLN A 63 -0.41 8.15 -7.91
C GLN A 63 0.38 8.15 -6.60
N GLU A 64 -0.18 8.75 -5.54
CA GLU A 64 0.44 8.73 -4.21
C GLU A 64 0.49 7.31 -3.62
N ALA A 65 -0.55 6.50 -3.84
CA ALA A 65 -0.59 5.10 -3.43
C ALA A 65 0.52 4.28 -4.12
N GLY A 66 0.68 4.45 -5.43
CA GLY A 66 1.77 3.83 -6.19
C GLY A 66 3.14 4.23 -5.65
N ARG A 67 3.35 5.54 -5.40
CA ARG A 67 4.60 6.04 -4.82
C ARG A 67 4.91 5.39 -3.46
N ARG A 68 3.92 5.29 -2.57
CA ARG A 68 4.12 4.67 -1.24
C ARG A 68 4.31 3.16 -1.30
N LEU A 69 3.73 2.48 -2.29
CA LEU A 69 4.03 1.08 -2.58
C LEU A 69 5.48 0.91 -3.02
N GLY A 70 5.97 1.75 -3.94
CA GLY A 70 7.39 1.76 -4.34
C GLY A 70 8.34 2.01 -3.15
N ASP A 71 7.99 2.96 -2.27
CA ASP A 71 8.75 3.19 -1.04
C ASP A 71 8.70 1.96 -0.11
N ALA A 72 7.56 1.26 -0.05
CA ALA A 72 7.40 0.04 0.76
C ALA A 72 8.25 -1.12 0.22
N ALA A 73 8.32 -1.31 -1.11
CA ALA A 73 9.23 -2.27 -1.73
C ALA A 73 10.69 -1.97 -1.35
N SER A 74 11.09 -0.70 -1.46
CA SER A 74 12.45 -0.26 -1.15
C SER A 74 12.79 -0.51 0.33
N ARG A 75 11.87 -0.18 1.25
CA ARG A 75 12.03 -0.47 2.68
C ARG A 75 12.08 -1.96 2.98
N ALA A 76 11.29 -2.76 2.27
CA ALA A 76 11.28 -4.21 2.41
C ALA A 76 12.54 -4.86 1.83
N ARG A 77 13.33 -4.15 1.01
CA ARG A 77 14.54 -4.67 0.35
C ARG A 77 14.22 -5.96 -0.38
N LEU A 78 13.25 -5.88 -1.30
CA LEU A 78 12.72 -7.05 -2.03
C LEU A 78 13.75 -7.72 -2.94
N ASP A 79 14.86 -7.05 -3.22
CA ASP A 79 16.01 -7.52 -3.98
C ASP A 79 17.07 -8.22 -3.12
N GLU A 80 16.98 -8.15 -1.78
CA GLU A 80 17.99 -8.70 -0.87
C GLU A 80 17.59 -10.04 -0.24
N GLY A 81 18.55 -10.95 -0.14
CA GLY A 81 18.43 -12.20 0.61
C GLY A 81 17.43 -13.21 0.02
N PRO A 82 17.09 -14.26 0.79
CA PRO A 82 16.21 -15.32 0.31
C PRO A 82 14.82 -14.80 -0.04
N GLY A 83 14.20 -15.36 -1.09
CA GLY A 83 12.91 -14.89 -1.58
C GLY A 83 11.81 -14.93 -0.54
N LEU A 84 11.71 -16.01 0.26
CA LEU A 84 10.72 -16.09 1.35
C LEU A 84 10.87 -14.96 2.38
N ASP A 85 12.10 -14.65 2.80
CA ASP A 85 12.34 -13.58 3.76
C ASP A 85 12.01 -12.20 3.18
N ALA A 86 12.24 -12.00 1.87
CA ALA A 86 11.82 -10.79 1.17
C ALA A 86 10.28 -10.64 1.17
N LEU A 87 9.53 -11.71 0.88
CA LEU A 87 8.06 -11.69 0.92
C LEU A 87 7.52 -11.40 2.33
N LEU A 88 8.14 -11.94 3.38
CA LEU A 88 7.75 -11.66 4.75
C LEU A 88 8.00 -10.20 5.14
N ARG A 89 9.13 -9.61 4.70
CA ARG A 89 9.37 -8.17 4.86
C ARG A 89 8.37 -7.33 4.06
N ALA A 90 7.97 -7.79 2.87
CA ALA A 90 6.93 -7.16 2.06
C ALA A 90 5.61 -7.08 2.84
N CYS A 91 5.16 -8.19 3.45
CA CYS A 91 3.94 -8.23 4.24
C CYS A 91 3.95 -7.20 5.38
N GLN A 92 5.07 -7.09 6.11
CA GLN A 92 5.22 -6.07 7.15
C GLN A 92 5.15 -4.66 6.56
N ALA A 93 5.90 -4.38 5.50
CA ALA A 93 5.97 -3.05 4.88
C ALA A 93 4.61 -2.60 4.32
N LEU A 94 3.82 -3.54 3.77
CA LEU A 94 2.49 -3.28 3.23
C LEU A 94 1.46 -3.02 4.33
N LEU A 95 1.47 -3.77 5.43
CA LEU A 95 0.57 -3.49 6.56
C LEU A 95 0.77 -2.07 7.13
N GLN A 96 2.00 -1.56 7.08
CA GLN A 96 2.31 -0.19 7.53
C GLN A 96 1.78 0.92 6.61
N LEU A 97 1.17 0.59 5.47
CA LEU A 97 0.51 1.56 4.61
C LEU A 97 -0.84 2.05 5.17
N GLY A 98 -1.42 1.33 6.16
CA GLY A 98 -2.60 1.78 6.92
C GLY A 98 -3.78 2.16 6.01
N ASP A 99 -4.18 3.42 6.05
CA ASP A 99 -5.32 3.95 5.28
C ASP A 99 -5.17 3.74 3.77
N LEU A 100 -3.96 3.77 3.22
CA LEU A 100 -3.78 3.46 1.79
C LEU A 100 -4.08 1.99 1.49
N LEU A 101 -3.72 1.08 2.40
CA LEU A 101 -4.07 -0.34 2.28
C LEU A 101 -5.59 -0.52 2.36
N THR A 102 -6.27 0.26 3.20
CA THR A 102 -7.73 0.36 3.21
C THR A 102 -8.29 0.78 1.86
N LEU A 103 -7.79 1.87 1.27
CA LEU A 103 -8.28 2.32 -0.05
C LEU A 103 -8.14 1.25 -1.14
N MET A 104 -7.05 0.49 -1.09
CA MET A 104 -6.80 -0.62 -2.00
C MET A 104 -7.83 -1.74 -1.82
N PHE A 105 -8.06 -2.19 -0.58
CA PHE A 105 -8.99 -3.29 -0.31
C PHE A 105 -10.47 -2.91 -0.40
N THR A 106 -10.82 -1.63 -0.23
CA THR A 106 -12.18 -1.12 -0.47
C THR A 106 -12.44 -0.76 -1.94
N GLY A 107 -11.45 -0.91 -2.82
CA GLY A 107 -11.58 -0.64 -4.25
C GLY A 107 -11.65 0.85 -4.62
N VAL A 108 -11.27 1.75 -3.71
CA VAL A 108 -11.17 3.19 -4.01
C VAL A 108 -9.97 3.46 -4.94
N VAL A 109 -8.89 2.69 -4.77
CA VAL A 109 -7.73 2.70 -5.68
C VAL A 109 -7.43 1.28 -6.15
N SER A 110 -6.97 1.15 -7.40
CA SER A 110 -6.61 -0.15 -7.97
C SER A 110 -5.22 -0.58 -7.52
N ILE A 111 -5.12 -1.75 -6.87
CA ILE A 111 -3.84 -2.38 -6.46
C ILE A 111 -2.94 -2.59 -7.68
N GLU A 112 -3.50 -3.12 -8.77
CA GLU A 112 -2.75 -3.45 -9.98
C GLU A 112 -2.12 -2.20 -10.61
N THR A 113 -2.92 -1.14 -10.75
CA THR A 113 -2.45 0.13 -11.33
C THR A 113 -1.36 0.75 -10.45
N CYS A 114 -1.58 0.81 -9.13
CA CYS A 114 -0.61 1.42 -8.21
C CYS A 114 0.70 0.60 -8.15
N GLY A 115 0.61 -0.73 -8.15
CA GLY A 115 1.77 -1.62 -8.08
C GLY A 115 2.65 -1.61 -9.33
N ALA A 116 2.05 -1.38 -10.51
CA ALA A 116 2.77 -1.33 -11.78
C ALA A 116 3.59 -0.04 -11.97
N GLU A 117 3.04 1.11 -11.59
CA GLU A 117 3.64 2.42 -11.88
C GLU A 117 5.01 2.65 -11.22
N HIS A 118 5.25 2.04 -10.06
CA HIS A 118 6.44 2.32 -9.23
C HIS A 118 7.30 1.06 -8.98
N GLY A 119 7.18 0.04 -9.82
CA GLY A 119 8.04 -1.13 -9.81
C GLY A 119 7.83 -2.12 -8.65
N PHE A 120 6.85 -1.88 -7.78
CA PHE A 120 6.51 -2.78 -6.68
C PHE A 120 6.13 -4.18 -7.21
N ALA A 121 5.27 -4.23 -8.24
CA ALA A 121 4.84 -5.49 -8.84
C ALA A 121 6.02 -6.30 -9.42
N GLN A 122 6.95 -5.62 -10.10
CA GLN A 122 8.15 -6.26 -10.64
C GLN A 122 9.06 -6.78 -9.53
N ALA A 123 9.32 -5.96 -8.50
CA ALA A 123 10.18 -6.36 -7.39
C ALA A 123 9.59 -7.56 -6.60
N LEU A 124 8.26 -7.65 -6.50
CA LEU A 124 7.59 -8.79 -5.89
C LEU A 124 7.72 -10.06 -6.75
N ASP A 125 7.58 -9.93 -8.07
CA ASP A 125 7.76 -11.04 -9.01
C ASP A 125 9.21 -11.56 -9.01
N ASP A 126 10.18 -10.65 -8.98
CA ASP A 126 11.61 -10.98 -8.87
C ASP A 126 11.92 -11.70 -7.56
N ALA A 127 11.30 -11.29 -6.45
CA ALA A 127 11.43 -11.96 -5.16
C ALA A 127 10.82 -13.38 -5.17
N CYS A 128 9.67 -13.57 -5.80
CA CYS A 128 9.06 -14.89 -6.00
C CYS A 128 9.97 -15.79 -6.85
N THR A 129 10.45 -15.29 -7.99
CA THR A 129 11.35 -16.03 -8.88
C THR A 129 12.63 -16.44 -8.17
N ARG A 130 13.22 -15.51 -7.40
CA ARG A 130 14.42 -15.79 -6.60
C ARG A 130 14.14 -16.84 -5.52
N GLY A 131 13.02 -16.74 -4.81
CA GLY A 131 12.66 -17.71 -3.76
C GLY A 131 12.41 -19.12 -4.28
N LEU A 132 11.91 -19.25 -5.51
CA LEU A 132 11.78 -20.54 -6.18
C LEU A 132 13.14 -21.08 -6.59
N ALA A 133 14.05 -20.22 -7.07
CA ALA A 133 15.39 -20.61 -7.49
C ALA A 133 16.32 -20.96 -6.31
N ASP A 134 16.20 -20.24 -5.19
CA ASP A 134 16.99 -20.48 -3.98
C ASP A 134 16.42 -21.60 -3.09
N GLY A 135 15.24 -22.12 -3.43
CA GLY A 135 14.57 -23.22 -2.74
C GLY A 135 13.90 -22.84 -1.42
N THR A 136 13.77 -21.54 -1.10
CA THR A 136 13.04 -21.10 0.09
C THR A 136 11.53 -21.09 -0.10
N LEU A 137 11.04 -21.01 -1.34
CA LEU A 137 9.62 -21.12 -1.68
C LEU A 137 9.30 -22.50 -2.24
N ASP A 138 8.10 -23.00 -1.95
CA ASP A 138 7.65 -24.31 -2.42
C ASP A 138 7.58 -24.34 -3.96
N PRO A 139 8.39 -25.19 -4.63
CA PRO A 139 8.48 -25.22 -6.10
C PRO A 139 7.20 -25.74 -6.77
N ARG A 140 6.24 -26.27 -6.00
CA ARG A 140 4.93 -26.69 -6.51
C ARG A 140 3.98 -25.50 -6.72
N LEU A 141 4.32 -24.32 -6.21
CA LEU A 141 3.51 -23.10 -6.31
C LEU A 141 3.97 -22.22 -7.48
N THR A 142 3.03 -21.65 -8.22
CA THR A 142 3.34 -20.69 -9.28
C THR A 142 3.59 -19.29 -8.70
N PRO A 143 4.37 -18.41 -9.37
CA PRO A 143 4.54 -17.02 -8.96
C PRO A 143 3.22 -16.27 -8.73
N SER A 144 2.24 -16.47 -9.61
CA SER A 144 0.91 -15.87 -9.47
C SER A 144 0.16 -16.36 -8.22
N TRP A 145 0.29 -17.64 -7.87
CA TRP A 145 -0.33 -18.21 -6.69
C TRP A 145 0.32 -17.70 -5.40
N LEU A 146 1.66 -17.61 -5.38
CA LEU A 146 2.42 -17.03 -4.26
C LEU A 146 1.96 -15.60 -3.95
N GLN A 147 1.82 -14.77 -4.99
CA GLN A 147 1.32 -13.40 -4.86
C GLN A 147 -0.15 -13.37 -4.41
N GLY A 148 -1.00 -14.25 -4.93
CA GLY A 148 -2.39 -14.38 -4.51
C GLY A 148 -2.53 -14.73 -3.02
N VAL A 149 -1.73 -15.68 -2.53
CA VAL A 149 -1.68 -16.05 -1.10
C VAL A 149 -1.18 -14.88 -0.25
N LEU A 150 -0.17 -14.15 -0.70
CA LEU A 150 0.33 -12.96 -0.01
C LEU A 150 -0.76 -11.88 0.13
N TRP A 151 -1.45 -11.54 -0.96
CA TRP A 151 -2.53 -10.54 -0.93
C TRP A 151 -3.74 -11.00 -0.12
N SER A 152 -4.10 -12.28 -0.20
CA SER A 152 -5.21 -12.84 0.60
C SER A 152 -4.88 -12.82 2.10
N SER A 153 -3.62 -13.12 2.45
CA SER A 153 -3.17 -13.06 3.85
C SER A 153 -3.13 -11.62 4.36
N LEU A 154 -2.67 -10.67 3.53
CA LEU A 154 -2.72 -9.24 3.86
C LEU A 154 -4.14 -8.72 4.05
N TYR A 155 -5.10 -9.18 3.23
CA TYR A 155 -6.50 -8.83 3.40
C TYR A 155 -7.02 -9.29 4.76
N LEU A 156 -6.71 -10.53 5.17
CA LEU A 156 -7.06 -11.04 6.50
C LEU A 156 -6.42 -10.22 7.62
N GLY A 157 -5.11 -9.92 7.50
CA GLY A 157 -4.42 -9.10 8.50
C GLY A 157 -5.01 -7.69 8.59
N TRP A 158 -5.36 -7.09 7.45
CA TRP A 158 -6.01 -5.79 7.39
C TRP A 158 -7.43 -5.81 7.99
N SER A 159 -8.23 -6.85 7.73
CA SER A 159 -9.59 -6.94 8.28
C SER A 159 -9.56 -7.09 9.80
N GLU A 160 -8.67 -7.93 10.34
CA GLU A 160 -8.48 -8.09 11.80
C GLU A 160 -8.04 -6.77 12.47
N LEU A 161 -7.12 -6.03 11.85
CA LEU A 161 -6.69 -4.73 12.35
C LEU A 161 -7.83 -3.70 12.37
N ARG A 162 -8.76 -3.79 11.43
CA ARG A 162 -9.93 -2.90 11.35
C ARG A 162 -11.02 -3.26 12.34
N ASP A 163 -11.25 -4.54 12.56
CA ASP A 163 -12.22 -5.02 13.56
C ASP A 163 -11.75 -4.67 14.98
N GLY A 164 -10.44 -4.58 15.20
CA GLY A 164 -9.84 -4.10 16.45
C GLY A 164 -9.98 -5.07 17.62
N THR A 165 -10.38 -6.31 17.35
CA THR A 165 -10.54 -7.40 18.32
C THR A 165 -9.20 -8.00 18.74
N THR A 166 -8.24 -8.05 17.80
CA THR A 166 -6.91 -8.65 17.99
C THR A 166 -5.85 -7.53 18.09
N PRO A 167 -4.93 -7.58 19.07
CA PRO A 167 -3.85 -6.59 19.17
C PRO A 167 -2.98 -6.52 17.90
N PRO A 168 -2.56 -5.32 17.43
CA PRO A 168 -1.87 -5.20 16.15
C PRO A 168 -0.60 -6.04 16.00
N HIS A 169 0.20 -6.16 17.07
CA HIS A 169 1.41 -6.97 17.06
C HIS A 169 1.13 -8.48 16.91
N GLU A 170 -0.01 -8.94 17.41
CA GLU A 170 -0.45 -10.31 17.30
C GLU A 170 -0.94 -10.59 15.87
N VAL A 171 -1.73 -9.70 15.28
CA VAL A 171 -2.15 -9.80 13.87
C VAL A 171 -0.93 -9.90 12.94
N VAL A 172 0.07 -9.03 13.13
CA VAL A 172 1.32 -9.07 12.35
C VAL A 172 2.03 -10.42 12.53
N SER A 173 2.12 -10.92 13.77
CA SER A 173 2.79 -12.20 14.06
C SER A 173 2.06 -13.38 13.39
N GLN A 174 0.73 -13.42 13.48
CA GLN A 174 -0.10 -14.46 12.86
C GLN A 174 -0.05 -14.40 11.33
N LEU A 175 -0.07 -13.20 10.73
CA LEU A 175 0.11 -13.01 9.30
C LEU A 175 1.43 -13.63 8.82
N LEU A 176 2.55 -13.26 9.45
CA LEU A 176 3.87 -13.71 9.03
C LEU A 176 4.05 -15.22 9.23
N LEU A 177 3.51 -15.77 10.31
CA LEU A 177 3.48 -17.21 10.53
C LEU A 177 2.68 -17.93 9.44
N THR A 178 1.52 -17.39 9.08
CA THR A 178 0.63 -17.97 8.06
C THR A 178 1.29 -17.96 6.70
N VAL A 179 1.83 -16.82 6.28
CA VAL A 179 2.56 -16.68 5.01
C VAL A 179 3.77 -17.62 4.98
N ARG A 180 4.57 -17.67 6.05
CA ARG A 180 5.71 -18.59 6.13
C ARG A 180 5.29 -20.04 5.95
N LYS A 181 4.25 -20.49 6.66
CA LYS A 181 3.74 -21.86 6.56
C LYS A 181 3.16 -22.20 5.19
N ALA A 182 2.53 -21.22 4.53
CA ALA A 182 1.88 -21.43 3.25
C ALA A 182 2.88 -21.44 2.07
N LEU A 183 3.97 -20.67 2.18
CA LEU A 183 4.87 -20.42 1.05
C LEU A 183 6.19 -21.19 1.13
N ALA A 184 6.66 -21.56 2.32
CA ALA A 184 7.97 -22.18 2.49
C ALA A 184 8.05 -23.55 1.82
N ALA A 185 9.20 -23.85 1.22
CA ALA A 185 9.48 -25.19 0.74
C ALA A 185 9.39 -26.23 1.87
N PRO A 186 8.92 -27.45 1.59
CA PRO A 186 8.91 -28.53 2.58
C PRO A 186 10.34 -28.83 3.05
N ALA A 187 10.50 -29.15 4.33
CA ALA A 187 11.77 -29.64 4.85
C ALA A 187 12.16 -30.93 4.10
N ALA A 188 13.41 -31.00 3.65
CA ALA A 188 13.99 -32.17 2.98
C ALA A 188 14.11 -33.38 3.92
#